data_AF-A0A961J0Z1-F1
#
_entry.id   AF-A0A961J0Z1-F1
#
_cell.length_a   1.000
_cell.length_b   1.000
_cell.length_c   1.000
_cell.angle_alpha   90.00
_cell.angle_beta   90.00
_cell.angle_gamma   90.00
#
_symmetry.space_group_name_H-M   'P 1'
#
loop_
_entity.id
_entity.type
_entity.pdbx_description
1 polymer ?
#
loop_
_entity_poly.entity_id
_entity_poly.type
_entity_poly.pdbx_seq_one_letter_code
_entity_poly.pdbx_strand_id
1 'polypeptide(L)'
;AFSHGCIRLQDPFDFAYALLAEQEEDPVDFFQSILRTGRETTVMLEHPVPVHLVYRTAFSDLRGHMGYRADVYGRDAKLWEALQDAGVRVPGINS
;
A
#
# COMPACT_ATOMS: atom_id res chain seq x y z
N ALA A 1 -12.91 8.70 1.82
CA ALA A 1 -11.44 8.59 1.84
C ALA A 1 -10.89 9.75 2.67
N PHE A 2 -10.06 9.48 3.67
CA PHE A 2 -9.64 10.47 4.68
C PHE A 2 -8.30 11.18 4.37
N SER A 3 -7.72 11.00 3.19
CA SER A 3 -6.51 11.74 2.76
C SER A 3 -6.67 12.29 1.35
N HIS A 4 -5.99 13.41 1.07
CA HIS A 4 -5.91 14.03 -0.26
C HIS A 4 -5.04 13.22 -1.26
N GLY A 5 -4.77 11.94 -0.98
CA GLY A 5 -4.02 11.03 -1.87
C GLY A 5 -2.73 10.45 -1.30
N CYS A 6 -2.18 11.01 -0.21
CA CYS A 6 -0.98 10.45 0.43
C CYS A 6 -1.33 9.26 1.35
N ILE A 7 -0.47 8.24 1.37
CA ILE A 7 -0.51 7.12 2.32
C ILE A 7 0.28 7.52 3.57
N ARG A 8 -0.32 7.38 4.74
CA ARG A 8 0.33 7.60 6.04
C ARG A 8 0.47 6.27 6.76
N LEU A 9 1.63 6.05 7.36
CA LEU A 9 1.87 4.87 8.20
C LEU A 9 1.48 5.18 9.64
N GLN A 10 1.05 4.16 10.36
CA GLN A 10 0.78 4.27 11.79
C GLN A 10 2.09 4.50 12.58
N ASP A 11 3.14 3.78 12.21
CA ASP A 11 4.44 3.80 12.89
C ASP A 11 5.57 4.20 11.90
N PRO A 12 5.63 5.48 11.48
CA PRO A 12 6.54 5.92 10.43
C PRO A 12 8.02 5.92 10.85
N PHE A 13 8.34 6.06 12.15
CA PHE A 13 9.72 6.05 12.64
C PHE A 13 10.33 4.66 12.63
N ASP A 14 9.61 3.66 13.12
CA ASP A 14 10.07 2.27 13.08
C ASP A 14 10.27 1.78 11.64
N PHE A 15 9.38 2.20 10.73
CA PHE A 15 9.56 1.95 9.31
C PHE A 15 10.84 2.62 8.75
N ALA A 16 11.14 3.86 9.14
CA ALA A 16 12.38 4.54 8.74
C ALA A 16 13.63 3.82 9.26
N TYR A 17 13.63 3.38 10.53
CA TYR A 17 14.74 2.60 11.09
C TYR A 17 14.94 1.29 10.33
N ALA A 18 13.86 0.59 9.99
CA ALA A 18 13.93 -0.65 9.22
C ALA A 18 14.51 -0.44 7.81
N LEU A 19 14.21 0.68 7.15
CA LEU A 19 14.81 1.01 5.85
C LEU A 19 16.30 1.34 5.96
N LEU A 20 16.70 2.04 7.03
CA LEU A 20 18.09 2.47 7.26
C LEU A 20 19.00 1.34 7.75
N ALA A 21 18.45 0.27 8.32
CA ALA A 21 19.20 -0.88 8.84
C ALA A 21 20.09 -1.61 7.82
N GLU A 22 19.82 -1.44 6.53
CA GLU A 22 20.63 -2.04 5.46
C GLU A 22 21.89 -1.22 5.12
N GLN A 23 22.00 0.03 5.59
CA GLN A 23 23.11 0.93 5.24
C GLN A 23 23.74 1.70 6.43
N GLU A 24 23.07 1.74 7.58
CA GLU A 24 23.59 2.38 8.80
C GLU A 24 23.81 1.33 9.90
N GLU A 25 24.97 1.37 10.57
CA GLU A 25 25.26 0.48 11.71
C GLU A 25 24.34 0.76 12.91
N ASP A 26 23.97 2.03 13.12
CA ASP A 26 22.98 2.46 14.11
C ASP A 26 21.91 3.35 13.46
N PRO A 27 20.84 2.75 12.91
CA PRO A 27 19.76 3.47 12.22
C PRO A 27 19.01 4.45 13.12
N VAL A 28 18.89 4.14 14.41
CA VAL A 28 18.12 4.94 15.36
C VAL A 28 18.90 6.21 15.67
N ASP A 29 20.16 6.08 16.03
CA ASP A 29 21.00 7.25 16.34
C ASP A 29 21.22 8.12 15.10
N PHE A 30 21.45 7.52 13.93
CA PHE A 30 21.53 8.25 12.66
C PHE A 30 20.27 9.07 12.40
N PHE A 31 19.09 8.44 12.41
CA PHE A 31 17.83 9.14 12.16
C PHE A 31 17.56 10.24 13.19
N GLN A 32 17.76 9.95 14.48
CA GLN A 32 17.53 10.91 15.55
C GLN A 32 18.52 12.09 15.49
N SER A 33 19.76 11.86 15.04
CA SER A 33 20.73 12.92 14.82
C SER A 33 20.25 13.94 13.79
N ILE A 34 19.66 13.46 12.68
CA ILE A 34 19.09 14.29 11.62
C ILE A 34 17.82 14.97 12.12
N LEU A 35 16.92 14.23 12.77
CA LEU A 35 15.65 14.76 13.27
C LEU A 35 15.87 15.93 14.26
N ARG A 36 16.86 15.81 15.16
CA ARG A 36 17.22 16.87 16.12
C ARG A 36 17.69 18.16 15.46
N THR A 37 18.16 18.13 14.22
CA THR A 37 18.57 19.35 13.51
C THR A 37 17.39 20.26 13.16
N GLY A 38 16.17 19.72 13.09
CA GLY A 38 14.97 20.42 12.63
C GLY A 38 15.03 20.85 11.16
N ARG A 39 16.02 20.39 10.39
CA ARG A 39 16.18 20.72 8.97
C ARG A 39 15.66 19.59 8.10
N GLU A 40 14.96 19.95 7.03
CA GLU A 40 14.60 18.99 5.99
C GLU A 40 15.87 18.38 5.40
N THR A 41 15.96 17.06 5.45
CA THR A 41 17.12 16.30 5.00
C THR A 41 16.63 15.12 4.18
N THR A 42 17.15 14.99 2.96
CA THR A 42 16.87 13.82 2.11
C THR A 42 17.95 12.77 2.37
N VAL A 43 17.54 11.59 2.81
CA VAL A 43 18.42 10.42 2.93
C VAL A 43 18.10 9.48 1.79
N MET A 44 19.07 9.28 0.90
CA MET A 44 18.93 8.36 -0.23
C MET A 44 19.27 6.93 0.24
N LEU A 45 18.42 5.97 -0.12
CA LEU A 45 18.70 4.57 0.15
C LEU A 45 19.76 4.06 -0.83
N GLU A 46 20.78 3.38 -0.33
CA GLU A 46 21.83 2.78 -1.18
C GLU A 46 21.24 1.72 -2.12
N HIS A 47 20.29 0.96 -1.60
CA HIS A 47 19.53 -0.05 -2.34
C HIS A 47 18.07 0.39 -2.44
N PRO A 48 17.59 0.83 -3.62
CA PRO A 48 16.21 1.28 -3.79
C PRO A 48 15.21 0.16 -3.46
N VAL A 49 14.26 0.45 -2.57
CA VAL A 49 13.17 -0.48 -2.22
C VAL A 49 12.00 -0.28 -3.20
N PRO A 50 11.60 -1.30 -3.98
CA PRO A 50 10.45 -1.19 -4.88
C PRO A 50 9.14 -1.00 -4.10
N VAL A 51 8.34 -0.02 -4.52
CA VAL A 51 7.04 0.26 -3.91
C VAL A 51 5.92 0.00 -4.92
N HIS A 52 5.01 -0.90 -4.60
CA HIS A 52 3.85 -1.23 -5.43
C HIS A 52 2.56 -0.89 -4.71
N LEU A 53 1.76 0.00 -5.28
CA LEU A 53 0.41 0.28 -4.79
C LEU A 53 -0.61 -0.49 -5.62
N VAL A 54 -1.13 -1.57 -5.04
CA VAL A 54 -2.10 -2.46 -5.70
C VAL A 54 -3.45 -2.33 -5.01
N TYR A 55 -4.51 -2.21 -5.81
CA TYR A 55 -5.88 -2.20 -5.33
C TYR A 55 -6.56 -3.52 -5.68
N ARG A 56 -6.86 -4.34 -4.68
CA ARG A 56 -7.57 -5.62 -4.81
C ARG A 56 -8.65 -5.72 -3.75
N THR A 57 -9.87 -5.99 -4.18
CA THR A 57 -11.04 -6.22 -3.32
C THR A 57 -11.22 -7.71 -3.01
N ALA A 58 -10.60 -8.59 -3.78
CA ALA A 58 -10.49 -10.02 -3.53
C ALA A 58 -9.01 -10.45 -3.56
N PHE A 59 -8.56 -11.19 -2.55
CA PHE A 59 -7.17 -11.64 -2.42
C PHE A 59 -7.11 -13.03 -1.78
N SER A 60 -6.19 -13.87 -2.26
CA SER A 60 -5.93 -15.19 -1.67
C SER A 60 -4.87 -15.08 -0.58
N ASP A 61 -5.06 -15.79 0.54
CA ASP A 61 -3.98 -16.03 1.50
C ASP A 61 -3.00 -17.10 0.97
N LEU A 62 -1.90 -17.33 1.71
CA LEU A 62 -0.89 -18.34 1.36
C LEU A 62 -1.42 -19.79 1.38
N ARG A 63 -2.60 -20.02 1.96
CA ARG A 63 -3.26 -21.33 2.07
C ARG A 63 -4.37 -21.49 1.03
N GLY A 64 -4.59 -20.49 0.16
CA GLY A 64 -5.58 -20.51 -0.90
C GLY A 64 -6.98 -20.03 -0.48
N HIS A 65 -7.19 -19.55 0.74
CA HIS A 65 -8.48 -18.99 1.14
C HIS A 65 -8.67 -17.58 0.58
N MET A 66 -9.88 -17.30 0.10
CA MET A 66 -10.24 -15.99 -0.42
C MET A 66 -10.71 -15.06 0.69
N GLY A 67 -10.02 -13.92 0.82
CA GLY A 67 -10.43 -12.77 1.61
C GLY A 67 -11.00 -11.68 0.71
N TYR A 68 -11.97 -10.92 1.26
CA TYR A 68 -12.61 -9.80 0.57
C TYR A 68 -12.49 -8.51 1.38
N ARG A 69 -12.37 -7.37 0.68
CA ARG A 69 -12.37 -6.02 1.24
C ARG A 69 -13.43 -5.17 0.53
N ALA A 70 -13.92 -4.15 1.22
CA ALA A 70 -14.88 -3.22 0.67
C ALA A 70 -14.28 -2.44 -0.51
N ASP A 71 -15.04 -2.35 -1.60
CA ASP A 71 -14.69 -1.56 -2.79
C ASP A 71 -14.95 -0.07 -2.56
N VAL A 72 -14.09 0.57 -1.77
CA VAL A 72 -14.22 1.99 -1.43
C VAL A 72 -14.11 2.95 -2.61
N TYR A 73 -13.67 2.49 -3.79
CA TYR A 73 -13.58 3.31 -5.01
C TYR A 73 -14.67 2.98 -6.04
N GLY A 74 -15.55 2.01 -5.77
CA GLY A 74 -16.62 1.61 -6.68
C GLY A 74 -16.11 1.08 -8.02
N ARG A 75 -14.90 0.52 -8.07
CA ARG A 75 -14.29 0.01 -9.31
C ARG A 75 -14.91 -1.31 -9.75
N ASP A 76 -15.29 -2.17 -8.80
CA ASP A 76 -15.85 -3.48 -9.06
C ASP A 76 -17.24 -3.35 -9.68
N ALA A 77 -18.06 -2.43 -9.15
CA ALA A 77 -19.39 -2.16 -9.69
C ALA A 77 -19.33 -1.66 -11.15
N LYS A 78 -18.40 -0.74 -11.44
CA LYS A 78 -18.17 -0.23 -12.81
C LYS A 78 -17.67 -1.32 -13.75
N LEU A 79 -16.76 -2.17 -13.28
CA LEU A 79 -16.28 -3.30 -14.05
C LEU A 79 -17.42 -4.27 -14.35
N TRP A 80 -18.26 -4.58 -13.36
CA TRP A 80 -19.40 -5.47 -13.54
C TRP A 80 -20.40 -4.95 -14.58
N GLU A 81 -20.73 -3.66 -14.53
CA GLU A 81 -21.58 -3.00 -15.55
C GLU A 81 -20.97 -3.15 -16.95
N ALA A 82 -19.69 -2.84 -17.12
CA ALA A 82 -19.00 -2.98 -18.41
C ALA A 82 -18.96 -4.43 -18.93
N LEU A 83 -18.82 -5.42 -18.04
CA LEU A 83 -18.87 -6.84 -18.42
C LEU A 83 -20.28 -7.24 -18.90
N GLN A 84 -21.33 -6.75 -18.23
CA GLN A 84 -22.71 -7.02 -18.65
C GLN A 84 -23.03 -6.38 -20.02
N ASP A 85 -22.59 -5.14 -20.25
CA ASP A 85 -22.73 -4.47 -21.55
C ASP A 85 -21.99 -5.21 -22.67
N ALA A 86 -20.85 -5.82 -22.36
CA ALA A 86 -20.12 -6.70 -23.28
C ALA A 86 -20.78 -8.08 -23.49
N GLY A 87 -21.91 -8.35 -22.83
CA GLY A 87 -22.68 -9.59 -22.97
C GLY A 87 -22.23 -10.73 -22.06
N VAL A 88 -21.33 -10.49 -21.10
CA VAL A 88 -20.96 -11.51 -20.10
C VAL A 88 -22.15 -11.79 -19.19
N ARG A 89 -22.51 -13.05 -19.06
CA ARG A 89 -23.55 -13.52 -18.13
C ARG A 89 -22.94 -14.56 -17.19
N VAL A 90 -23.12 -14.36 -15.89
CA VAL A 90 -22.69 -15.33 -14.87
C VAL A 90 -23.89 -16.18 -14.48
N PRO A 91 -23.89 -17.49 -14.76
CA PRO A 91 -24.98 -18.37 -14.36
C PRO A 91 -25.14 -18.37 -12.83
N GLY A 92 -26.38 -18.17 -12.34
CA GLY A 92 -26.70 -18.25 -10.91
C GLY A 92 -26.62 -16.95 -10.11
N ILE A 93 -26.23 -15.83 -10.74
CA ILE A 93 -26.38 -14.49 -10.16
C ILE A 93 -27.56 -13.84 -10.89
N ASN A 94 -28.75 -13.88 -10.29
CA ASN A 94 -29.95 -13.30 -10.90
C ASN A 94 -29.78 -11.78 -11.05
N SER A 95 -30.09 -11.30 -12.26
CA SER A 95 -30.07 -9.91 -12.69
C SER A 95 -31.03 -9.02 -11.90
#